data_AF-A0A1G0D8L4-F1
#
_entry.id   AF-A0A1G0D8L4-F1
#
_cell.length_a   1.000
_cell.length_b   1.000
_cell.length_c   1.000
_cell.angle_alpha   90.00
_cell.angle_beta   90.00
_cell.angle_gamma   90.00
#
_symmetry.space_group_name_H-M   'P 1'
#
loop_
_entity.id
_entity.type
_entity.pdbx_description
1 polymer ?
#
loop_
_entity_poly.entity_id
_entity_poly.type
_entity_poly.pdbx_seq_one_letter_code
_entity_poly.pdbx_strand_id
1 'polypeptide(L)'
;MNTHQKSDTSLTDNALRVAWHVSVWVFVIVMVALAWFVATERPYKADDVIGYNMGLVGGSMMLLLLIYSLRKRLGFMNKAGPVRHYFAFHMFLGVIGPILVIFHTTFKIGALNSRIALYSMLLVAGSGLVGRFVYRHIHQGLYGRQTSLAEAEQLLNESAESVQSILSIAPDIEKKLEDFRSYSVVKLKGIWPRSWRFITLRMRGHSLAHAVRKEARHTLEQAGREKNWSHDELAAQQKLAGERIDGYVEAVCSAATYATWVRLFALWHVVHVPFLYLLIITGIVHVVAVNFMY
;
A
#
# COMPACT_ATOMS: atom_id res chain seq x y z
N MET A 1 -21.09 -13.02 30.40
CA MET A 1 -19.64 -13.27 30.58
C MET A 1 -18.86 -12.90 29.32
N ASN A 2 -18.97 -11.66 28.79
CA ASN A 2 -18.31 -11.31 27.51
C ASN A 2 -18.08 -9.80 27.21
N THR A 3 -18.36 -8.89 28.15
CA THR A 3 -18.15 -7.44 27.96
C THR A 3 -16.79 -6.97 28.49
N HIS A 4 -16.40 -7.44 29.69
CA HIS A 4 -15.09 -7.13 30.29
C HIS A 4 -13.91 -7.71 29.50
N GLN A 5 -14.03 -8.95 29.00
CA GLN A 5 -12.97 -9.56 28.17
C GLN A 5 -12.71 -8.76 26.89
N LYS A 6 -13.75 -8.19 26.28
CA LYS A 6 -13.67 -7.46 25.01
C LYS A 6 -13.14 -6.03 25.21
N SER A 7 -13.46 -5.38 26.33
CA SER A 7 -12.89 -4.07 26.68
C SER A 7 -11.39 -4.17 26.92
N ASP A 8 -10.94 -5.19 27.67
CA ASP A 8 -9.53 -5.35 28.03
C ASP A 8 -8.66 -5.62 26.81
N THR A 9 -9.12 -6.47 25.88
CA THR A 9 -8.41 -6.71 24.60
C THR A 9 -8.31 -5.45 23.74
N SER A 10 -9.34 -4.61 23.73
CA SER A 10 -9.35 -3.38 22.93
C SER A 10 -8.38 -2.32 23.47
N LEU A 11 -8.23 -2.26 24.80
CA LEU A 11 -7.31 -1.35 25.47
C LEU A 11 -5.85 -1.78 25.26
N THR A 12 -5.57 -3.09 25.34
CA THR A 12 -4.23 -3.62 25.06
C THR A 12 -3.83 -3.41 23.60
N ASP A 13 -4.75 -3.63 22.66
CA ASP A 13 -4.48 -3.43 21.23
C ASP A 13 -4.25 -1.95 20.88
N ASN A 14 -4.98 -1.04 21.53
CA ASN A 14 -4.74 0.40 21.40
C ASN A 14 -3.38 0.80 21.97
N ALA A 15 -3.04 0.34 23.18
CA ALA A 15 -1.76 0.61 23.80
C ALA A 15 -0.59 0.10 22.95
N LEU A 16 -0.69 -1.12 22.41
CA LEU A 16 0.32 -1.70 21.51
C LEU A 16 0.46 -0.91 20.22
N ARG A 17 -0.66 -0.46 19.61
CA ARG A 17 -0.61 0.41 18.41
C ARG A 17 0.08 1.74 18.71
N VAL A 18 -0.26 2.39 19.81
CA VAL A 18 0.38 3.66 20.21
C VAL A 18 1.87 3.44 20.47
N ALA A 19 2.24 2.41 21.23
CA ALA A 19 3.64 2.09 21.52
C ALA A 19 4.44 1.81 20.23
N TRP A 20 3.84 1.09 19.28
CA TRP A 20 4.44 0.87 17.96
C TRP A 20 4.66 2.18 17.20
N HIS A 21 3.65 3.05 17.11
CA HIS A 21 3.77 4.33 16.43
C HIS A 21 4.84 5.22 17.08
N VAL A 22 4.86 5.30 18.40
CA VAL A 22 5.89 6.04 19.15
C VAL A 22 7.28 5.47 18.85
N SER A 23 7.44 4.15 18.86
CA SER A 23 8.72 3.50 18.56
C SER A 23 9.22 3.81 17.15
N VAL A 24 8.33 3.82 16.15
CA VAL A 24 8.66 4.20 14.77
C VAL A 24 9.09 5.67 14.70
N TRP A 25 8.38 6.58 15.35
CA TRP A 25 8.73 8.00 15.36
C TRP A 25 10.08 8.24 16.06
N VAL A 26 10.32 7.61 17.20
CA VAL A 26 11.60 7.67 17.91
C VAL A 26 12.72 7.17 17.02
N PHE A 27 12.55 6.03 16.35
CA PHE A 27 13.52 5.50 15.41
C PHE A 27 13.84 6.49 14.28
N VAL A 28 12.82 7.08 13.65
CA VAL A 28 13.00 8.07 12.58
C VAL A 28 13.75 9.30 13.09
N ILE A 29 13.39 9.83 14.27
CA ILE A 29 14.06 10.99 14.89
C ILE A 29 15.52 10.67 15.15
N VAL A 30 15.83 9.51 15.72
CA VAL A 30 17.21 9.07 15.99
C VAL A 30 18.00 8.93 14.69
N MET A 31 17.42 8.34 13.64
CA MET A 31 18.09 8.22 12.33
C MET A 31 18.36 9.58 11.69
N VAL A 32 17.42 10.53 11.79
CA VAL A 32 17.61 11.90 11.27
C VAL A 32 18.68 12.63 12.07
N ALA A 33 18.68 12.53 13.40
CA ALA A 33 19.71 13.13 14.25
C ALA A 33 21.10 12.54 13.94
N LEU A 34 21.19 11.23 13.75
CA LEU A 34 22.43 10.56 13.38
C LEU A 34 22.91 10.98 11.98
N ALA A 35 22.00 11.05 11.01
CA ALA A 35 22.31 11.52 9.66
C ALA A 35 22.82 12.96 9.68
N TRP A 36 22.19 13.84 10.46
CA TRP A 36 22.61 15.22 10.66
C TRP A 36 24.01 15.30 11.29
N PHE A 37 24.26 14.53 12.34
CA PHE A 37 25.56 14.45 13.00
C PHE A 37 26.66 13.98 12.03
N VAL A 38 26.44 12.89 11.31
CA VAL A 38 27.43 12.35 10.35
C VAL A 38 27.67 13.32 9.20
N ALA A 39 26.63 13.99 8.69
CA ALA A 39 26.76 14.98 7.62
C ALA A 39 27.57 16.21 8.04
N THR A 40 27.46 16.60 9.32
CA THR A 40 28.11 17.80 9.89
C THR A 40 29.53 17.51 10.37
N GLU A 41 29.68 16.54 11.27
CA GLU A 41 30.95 16.26 11.97
C GLU A 41 31.88 15.35 11.17
N ARG A 42 31.33 14.58 10.20
CA ARG A 42 32.09 13.67 9.32
C ARG A 42 33.08 12.78 10.10
N PRO A 43 32.58 11.97 11.06
CA PRO A 43 33.41 11.23 12.00
C PRO A 43 34.24 10.10 11.37
N TYR A 44 33.97 9.75 10.11
CA TYR A 44 34.70 8.73 9.34
C TYR A 44 34.65 9.08 7.84
N LYS A 45 35.49 8.41 7.05
CA LYS A 45 35.44 8.42 5.59
C LYS A 45 34.91 7.10 5.04
N ALA A 46 34.58 7.08 3.74
CA ALA A 46 34.02 5.91 3.07
C ALA A 46 35.02 4.74 2.98
N ASP A 47 36.31 5.05 2.91
CA ASP A 47 37.45 4.12 2.87
C ASP A 47 37.97 3.72 4.25
N ASP A 48 37.58 4.42 5.33
CA ASP A 48 37.89 4.01 6.69
C ASP A 48 37.13 2.73 7.07
N VAL A 49 37.63 1.99 8.07
CA VAL A 49 37.05 0.69 8.52
C VAL A 49 35.53 0.77 8.75
N ILE A 50 35.05 1.84 9.38
CA ILE A 50 33.62 2.03 9.64
C ILE A 50 32.85 2.23 8.34
N GLY A 51 33.30 3.16 7.49
CA GLY A 51 32.71 3.45 6.19
C GLY A 51 32.68 2.19 5.31
N TYR A 52 33.81 1.53 5.16
CA TYR A 52 33.97 0.32 4.35
C TYR A 52 33.00 -0.78 4.80
N ASN A 53 32.91 -1.06 6.10
CA ASN A 53 32.02 -2.10 6.63
C ASN A 53 30.54 -1.78 6.35
N MET A 54 30.12 -0.51 6.47
CA MET A 54 28.76 -0.10 6.10
C MET A 54 28.49 -0.30 4.60
N GLY A 55 29.48 0.02 3.76
CA GLY A 55 29.40 -0.18 2.31
C GLY A 55 29.30 -1.67 1.95
N LEU A 56 30.12 -2.52 2.57
CA LEU A 56 30.12 -3.96 2.36
C LEU A 56 28.80 -4.61 2.82
N VAL A 57 28.35 -4.30 4.04
CA VAL A 57 27.09 -4.85 4.57
C VAL A 57 25.91 -4.32 3.75
N GLY A 58 25.84 -3.02 3.51
CA GLY A 58 24.78 -2.40 2.71
C GLY A 58 24.73 -2.94 1.28
N GLY A 59 25.88 -3.00 0.60
CA GLY A 59 25.99 -3.58 -0.75
C GLY A 59 25.61 -5.06 -0.79
N SER A 60 26.02 -5.85 0.21
CA SER A 60 25.62 -7.25 0.34
C SER A 60 24.11 -7.39 0.50
N MET A 61 23.48 -6.55 1.33
CA MET A 61 22.02 -6.50 1.46
C MET A 61 21.34 -6.18 0.13
N MET A 62 21.89 -5.23 -0.66
CA MET A 62 21.37 -4.89 -1.98
C MET A 62 21.44 -6.06 -2.96
N LEU A 63 22.50 -6.89 -2.92
CA LEU A 63 22.59 -8.10 -3.72
C LEU A 63 21.57 -9.16 -3.27
N LEU A 64 21.38 -9.33 -1.97
CA LEU A 64 20.42 -10.28 -1.40
C LEU A 64 18.96 -9.94 -1.79
N LEU A 65 18.64 -8.69 -2.13
CA LEU A 65 17.32 -8.31 -2.66
C LEU A 65 16.91 -9.12 -3.89
N LEU A 66 17.90 -9.54 -4.69
CA LEU A 66 17.68 -10.31 -5.92
C LEU A 66 17.16 -11.71 -5.65
N ILE A 67 17.33 -12.26 -4.43
CA ILE A 67 16.80 -13.57 -4.03
C ILE A 67 15.29 -13.61 -4.20
N TYR A 68 14.57 -12.52 -3.87
CA TYR A 68 13.13 -12.45 -4.08
C TYR A 68 12.75 -12.59 -5.57
N SER A 69 13.43 -11.84 -6.44
CA SER A 69 13.25 -11.92 -7.89
C SER A 69 13.59 -13.30 -8.45
N LEU A 70 14.65 -13.91 -7.92
CA LEU A 70 15.12 -15.24 -8.31
C LEU A 70 14.13 -16.33 -7.89
N ARG A 71 13.63 -16.25 -6.65
CA ARG A 71 12.63 -17.15 -6.08
C ARG A 71 11.34 -17.19 -6.91
N LYS A 72 10.97 -16.08 -7.55
CA LYS A 72 9.78 -15.98 -8.40
C LYS A 72 9.98 -16.55 -9.81
N ARG A 73 11.24 -16.68 -10.27
CA ARG A 73 11.58 -17.12 -11.63
C ARG A 73 12.10 -18.55 -11.70
N LEU A 74 12.82 -19.01 -10.67
CA LEU A 74 13.44 -20.33 -10.66
C LEU A 74 12.54 -21.37 -9.99
N GLY A 75 12.10 -22.35 -10.78
CA GLY A 75 11.18 -23.40 -10.34
C GLY A 75 11.69 -24.25 -9.17
N PHE A 76 13.00 -24.46 -9.05
CA PHE A 76 13.56 -25.26 -7.94
C PHE A 76 13.41 -24.58 -6.58
N MET A 77 13.37 -23.25 -6.54
CA MET A 77 13.16 -22.51 -5.29
C MET A 77 11.71 -22.58 -4.82
N ASN A 78 10.78 -23.15 -5.60
CA ASN A 78 9.37 -23.29 -5.22
C ASN A 78 9.15 -24.06 -3.91
N LYS A 79 10.08 -24.95 -3.55
CA LYS A 79 10.05 -25.73 -2.32
C LYS A 79 10.62 -24.99 -1.11
N ALA A 80 11.32 -23.88 -1.31
CA ALA A 80 11.99 -23.12 -0.25
C ALA A 80 11.02 -22.20 0.52
N GLY A 81 9.81 -22.66 0.82
CA GLY A 81 8.85 -21.94 1.65
C GLY A 81 8.05 -20.81 0.96
N PRO A 82 7.18 -20.14 1.74
CA PRO A 82 6.18 -19.21 1.20
C PRO A 82 6.77 -17.88 0.70
N VAL A 83 6.28 -17.39 -0.44
CA VAL A 83 6.73 -16.13 -1.08
C VAL A 83 6.59 -14.91 -0.16
N ARG A 84 5.62 -14.90 0.77
CA ARG A 84 5.40 -13.79 1.71
C ARG A 84 6.64 -13.46 2.54
N HIS A 85 7.43 -14.45 2.94
CA HIS A 85 8.62 -14.22 3.78
C HIS A 85 9.76 -13.61 2.96
N TYR A 86 9.95 -14.08 1.72
CA TYR A 86 10.91 -13.47 0.78
C TYR A 86 10.56 -12.02 0.47
N PHE A 87 9.26 -11.74 0.31
CA PHE A 87 8.80 -10.36 0.10
C PHE A 87 9.06 -9.50 1.34
N ALA A 88 8.72 -9.98 2.54
CA ALA A 88 9.01 -9.26 3.78
C ALA A 88 10.50 -8.98 3.97
N PHE A 89 11.35 -9.98 3.70
CA PHE A 89 12.81 -9.86 3.76
C PHE A 89 13.33 -8.85 2.72
N HIS A 90 12.83 -8.91 1.48
CA HIS A 90 13.15 -7.92 0.44
C HIS A 90 12.79 -6.49 0.88
N MET A 91 11.62 -6.30 1.51
CA MET A 91 11.21 -4.98 2.00
C MET A 91 12.10 -4.49 3.15
N PHE A 92 12.52 -5.38 4.06
CA PHE A 92 13.43 -5.04 5.15
C PHE A 92 14.80 -4.62 4.62
N LEU A 93 15.42 -5.46 3.78
CA LEU A 93 16.72 -5.16 3.17
C LEU A 93 16.67 -3.93 2.26
N GLY A 94 15.53 -3.71 1.59
CA GLY A 94 15.32 -2.58 0.67
C GLY A 94 15.21 -1.23 1.39
N VAL A 95 15.13 -1.24 2.73
CA VAL A 95 15.19 -0.04 3.58
C VAL A 95 16.55 0.05 4.28
N ILE A 96 16.99 -1.03 4.94
CA ILE A 96 18.23 -1.01 5.72
C ILE A 96 19.48 -0.92 4.83
N GLY A 97 19.50 -1.65 3.70
CA GLY A 97 20.61 -1.61 2.75
C GLY A 97 20.90 -0.19 2.26
N PRO A 98 19.90 0.53 1.70
CA PRO A 98 20.10 1.92 1.28
C PRO A 98 20.49 2.88 2.41
N ILE A 99 19.96 2.70 3.63
CA ILE A 99 20.38 3.51 4.78
C ILE A 99 21.88 3.33 5.02
N LEU A 100 22.36 2.08 5.11
CA LEU A 100 23.79 1.79 5.32
C LEU A 100 24.66 2.34 4.18
N VAL A 101 24.22 2.23 2.92
CA VAL A 101 24.95 2.79 1.77
C VAL A 101 25.01 4.32 1.84
N ILE A 102 23.92 5.01 2.22
CA ILE A 102 23.93 6.47 2.43
C ILE A 102 24.95 6.84 3.52
N PHE A 103 24.94 6.15 4.67
CA PHE A 103 25.90 6.39 5.74
C PHE A 103 27.33 6.07 5.33
N HIS A 104 27.58 5.03 4.52
CA HIS A 104 28.88 4.73 3.91
C HIS A 104 29.43 5.91 3.12
N THR A 105 28.60 6.61 2.34
CA THR A 105 29.04 7.79 1.59
C THR A 105 29.44 8.98 2.47
N THR A 106 29.13 8.94 3.78
CA THR A 106 29.27 10.09 4.68
C THR A 106 28.59 11.34 4.10
N PHE A 107 27.47 11.14 3.38
CA PHE A 107 26.73 12.18 2.67
C PHE A 107 27.56 12.96 1.63
N LYS A 108 28.62 12.35 1.09
CA LYS A 108 29.43 12.92 0.00
C LYS A 108 29.15 12.23 -1.33
N ILE A 109 29.22 13.03 -2.38
CA ILE A 109 29.03 12.59 -3.74
C ILE A 109 30.41 12.22 -4.32
N GLY A 110 30.62 10.94 -4.64
CA GLY A 110 31.89 10.43 -5.15
C GLY A 110 32.10 10.57 -6.66
N ALA A 111 32.97 9.73 -7.21
CA ALA A 111 33.21 9.61 -8.65
C ALA A 111 31.93 9.25 -9.45
N LEU A 112 31.97 9.36 -10.78
CA LEU A 112 30.78 9.21 -11.62
C LEU A 112 30.07 7.85 -11.44
N ASN A 113 30.82 6.75 -11.35
CA ASN A 113 30.28 5.42 -11.05
C ASN A 113 29.57 5.39 -9.68
N SER A 114 30.18 5.94 -8.63
CA SER A 114 29.58 6.02 -7.28
C SER A 114 28.31 6.87 -7.29
N ARG A 115 28.27 7.97 -8.06
CA ARG A 115 27.09 8.81 -8.23
C ARG A 115 25.93 8.07 -8.87
N ILE A 116 26.20 7.39 -9.98
CA ILE A 116 25.17 6.64 -10.71
C ILE A 116 24.64 5.50 -9.84
N ALA A 117 25.52 4.79 -9.12
CA ALA A 117 25.11 3.75 -8.18
C ALA A 117 24.22 4.31 -7.05
N LEU A 118 24.62 5.42 -6.42
CA LEU A 118 23.85 6.06 -5.36
C LEU A 118 22.47 6.51 -5.85
N TYR A 119 22.39 7.24 -6.97
CA TYR A 119 21.10 7.71 -7.48
C TYR A 119 20.22 6.56 -7.99
N SER A 120 20.80 5.55 -8.63
CA SER A 120 20.04 4.36 -9.03
C SER A 120 19.48 3.62 -7.81
N MET A 121 20.27 3.50 -6.74
CA MET A 121 19.81 2.92 -5.47
C MET A 121 18.65 3.71 -4.88
N LEU A 122 18.77 5.04 -4.79
CA LEU A 122 17.71 5.90 -4.27
C LEU A 122 16.43 5.79 -5.11
N LEU A 123 16.57 5.79 -6.44
CA LEU A 123 15.44 5.64 -7.36
C LEU A 123 14.77 4.26 -7.22
N VAL A 124 15.54 3.18 -7.13
CA VAL A 124 15.01 1.81 -6.95
C VAL A 124 14.34 1.65 -5.58
N ALA A 125 14.99 2.10 -4.49
CA ALA A 125 14.42 2.01 -3.15
C ALA A 125 13.15 2.85 -3.02
N GLY A 126 13.19 4.11 -3.48
CA GLY A 126 12.04 5.02 -3.47
C GLY A 126 10.89 4.53 -4.36
N SER A 127 11.19 4.12 -5.59
CA SER A 127 10.17 3.52 -6.46
C SER A 127 9.66 2.18 -5.92
N GLY A 128 10.45 1.40 -5.19
CA GLY A 128 10.00 0.19 -4.51
C GLY A 128 8.90 0.45 -3.48
N LEU A 129 9.00 1.56 -2.74
CA LEU A 129 7.94 1.99 -1.80
C LEU A 129 6.65 2.37 -2.55
N VAL A 130 6.77 3.09 -3.67
CA VAL A 130 5.63 3.38 -4.57
C VAL A 130 5.03 2.07 -5.12
N GLY A 131 5.88 1.13 -5.51
CA GLY A 131 5.47 -0.21 -5.96
C GLY A 131 4.67 -0.95 -4.89
N ARG A 132 5.10 -0.92 -3.62
CA ARG A 132 4.36 -1.49 -2.48
C ARG A 132 2.99 -0.85 -2.31
N PHE A 133 2.93 0.48 -2.40
CA PHE A 133 1.69 1.23 -2.30
C PHE A 133 0.70 0.82 -3.41
N VAL A 134 1.14 0.79 -4.67
CA VAL A 134 0.33 0.34 -5.80
C VAL A 134 -0.07 -1.13 -5.65
N TYR A 135 0.87 -2.00 -5.25
CA TYR A 135 0.64 -3.43 -5.07
C TYR A 135 -0.45 -3.73 -4.04
N ARG A 136 -0.48 -2.99 -2.92
CA ARG A 136 -1.55 -3.12 -1.91
C ARG A 136 -2.93 -2.89 -2.51
N HIS A 137 -3.10 -1.91 -3.40
CA HIS A 137 -4.40 -1.60 -4.00
C HIS A 137 -4.84 -2.60 -5.06
N ILE A 138 -3.90 -3.37 -5.62
CA ILE A 138 -4.21 -4.48 -6.52
C ILE A 138 -4.51 -5.75 -5.73
N HIS A 139 -3.68 -6.10 -4.73
CA HIS A 139 -3.80 -7.37 -4.00
C HIS A 139 -4.77 -7.35 -2.81
N GLN A 140 -5.22 -6.18 -2.34
CA GLN A 140 -6.42 -6.11 -1.49
C GLN A 140 -7.70 -6.42 -2.28
N GLY A 141 -7.61 -6.48 -3.62
CA GLY A 141 -8.66 -6.94 -4.53
C GLY A 141 -8.19 -8.12 -5.37
N LEU A 142 -8.08 -9.27 -4.72
CA LEU A 142 -8.18 -10.60 -5.33
C LEU A 142 -7.03 -11.09 -6.25
N TYR A 143 -6.97 -12.42 -6.38
CA TYR A 143 -5.94 -13.17 -7.10
C TYR A 143 -6.13 -13.08 -8.62
N GLY A 144 -5.05 -13.26 -9.40
CA GLY A 144 -5.15 -13.66 -10.81
C GLY A 144 -5.65 -12.60 -11.79
N ARG A 145 -4.88 -12.37 -12.87
CA ARG A 145 -5.07 -11.30 -13.86
C ARG A 145 -6.38 -11.39 -14.70
N GLN A 146 -7.13 -12.48 -14.58
CA GLN A 146 -8.44 -12.69 -15.19
C GLN A 146 -9.54 -12.90 -14.13
N THR A 147 -9.22 -13.54 -13.01
CA THR A 147 -10.11 -13.69 -11.85
C THR A 147 -10.44 -12.33 -11.24
N SER A 148 -9.44 -11.46 -11.01
CA SER A 148 -9.61 -10.16 -10.36
C SER A 148 -10.66 -9.19 -10.92
N LEU A 149 -10.86 -9.10 -12.24
CA LEU A 149 -11.95 -8.27 -12.80
C LEU A 149 -13.31 -8.93 -12.62
N ALA A 150 -13.42 -10.22 -12.94
CA ALA A 150 -14.63 -11.01 -12.72
C ALA A 150 -15.00 -11.07 -11.23
N GLU A 151 -14.00 -11.12 -10.34
CA GLU A 151 -14.17 -11.11 -8.90
C GLU A 151 -14.52 -9.71 -8.39
N ALA A 152 -13.97 -8.63 -8.96
CA ALA A 152 -14.40 -7.27 -8.64
C ALA A 152 -15.85 -7.04 -9.07
N GLU A 153 -16.27 -7.60 -10.22
CA GLU A 153 -17.67 -7.63 -10.66
C GLU A 153 -18.53 -8.51 -9.74
N GLN A 154 -18.03 -9.67 -9.32
CA GLN A 154 -18.72 -10.56 -8.40
C GLN A 154 -18.93 -9.90 -7.02
N LEU A 155 -17.89 -9.30 -6.42
CA LEU A 155 -18.00 -8.56 -5.17
C LEU A 155 -18.99 -7.41 -5.27
N LEU A 156 -19.06 -6.77 -6.43
CA LEU A 156 -20.03 -5.71 -6.69
C LEU A 156 -21.44 -6.26 -6.77
N ASN A 157 -21.65 -7.40 -7.43
CA ASN A 157 -22.94 -8.09 -7.49
C ASN A 157 -23.38 -8.61 -6.12
N GLU A 158 -22.49 -9.25 -5.35
CA GLU A 158 -22.75 -9.70 -3.97
C GLU A 158 -23.10 -8.51 -3.07
N SER A 159 -22.38 -7.40 -3.21
CA SER A 159 -22.70 -6.16 -2.50
C SER A 159 -24.05 -5.58 -2.93
N ALA A 160 -24.39 -5.66 -4.22
CA ALA A 160 -25.68 -5.20 -4.74
C ALA A 160 -26.84 -6.04 -4.18
N GLU A 161 -26.70 -7.37 -4.17
CA GLU A 161 -27.66 -8.29 -3.53
C GLU A 161 -27.81 -8.00 -2.03
N SER A 162 -26.69 -7.73 -1.34
CA SER A 162 -26.72 -7.43 0.10
C SER A 162 -27.48 -6.13 0.42
N VAL A 163 -27.43 -5.14 -0.48
CA VAL A 163 -28.14 -3.87 -0.32
C VAL A 163 -29.58 -3.98 -0.80
N GLN A 164 -29.94 -4.95 -1.65
CA GLN A 164 -31.27 -5.12 -2.24
C GLN A 164 -32.41 -5.17 -1.21
N SER A 165 -32.20 -5.78 -0.04
CA SER A 165 -33.22 -5.79 1.03
C SER A 165 -33.47 -4.42 1.67
N ILE A 166 -32.53 -3.48 1.52
CA ILE A 166 -32.67 -2.06 1.91
C ILE A 166 -33.32 -1.28 0.77
N LEU A 167 -32.93 -1.57 -0.48
CA LEU A 167 -33.47 -0.94 -1.69
C LEU A 167 -34.97 -1.16 -1.85
N SER A 168 -35.47 -2.36 -1.49
CA SER A 168 -36.90 -2.66 -1.51
C SER A 168 -37.75 -1.77 -0.60
N ILE A 169 -37.14 -1.10 0.39
CA ILE A 169 -37.82 -0.21 1.34
C ILE A 169 -37.68 1.26 0.89
N ALA A 170 -36.71 1.59 0.04
CA ALA A 170 -36.36 2.96 -0.33
C ALA A 170 -35.93 3.08 -1.82
N PRO A 171 -36.88 3.21 -2.76
CA PRO A 171 -36.58 3.29 -4.19
C PRO A 171 -35.72 4.50 -4.59
N ASP A 172 -35.77 5.60 -3.83
CA ASP A 172 -34.92 6.78 -4.08
C ASP A 172 -33.44 6.50 -3.74
N ILE A 173 -33.17 5.61 -2.78
CA ILE A 173 -31.81 5.18 -2.43
C ILE A 173 -31.21 4.30 -3.52
N GLU A 174 -32.02 3.38 -4.07
CA GLU A 174 -31.64 2.52 -5.18
C GLU A 174 -31.15 3.33 -6.38
N LYS A 175 -31.94 4.32 -6.79
CA LYS A 175 -31.60 5.20 -7.90
C LYS A 175 -30.28 5.94 -7.68
N LYS A 176 -30.05 6.49 -6.49
CA LYS A 176 -28.79 7.20 -6.17
C LYS A 176 -27.57 6.29 -6.24
N LEU A 177 -27.70 5.05 -5.80
CA LEU A 177 -26.62 4.06 -5.83
C LEU A 177 -26.36 3.52 -7.25
N GLU A 178 -27.41 3.38 -8.06
CA GLU A 178 -27.30 2.98 -9.47
C GLU A 178 -26.73 4.10 -10.35
N ASP A 179 -27.12 5.35 -10.12
CA ASP A 179 -26.56 6.54 -10.79
C ASP A 179 -25.05 6.64 -10.53
N PHE A 180 -24.62 6.37 -9.28
CA PHE A 180 -23.21 6.37 -8.92
C PHE A 180 -22.44 5.22 -9.58
N ARG A 181 -23.02 4.01 -9.61
CA ARG A 181 -22.45 2.87 -10.34
C ARG A 181 -22.27 3.21 -11.82
N SER A 182 -23.31 3.71 -12.46
CA SER A 182 -23.31 4.11 -13.87
C SER A 182 -22.22 5.14 -14.16
N TYR A 183 -22.13 6.20 -13.34
CA TYR A 183 -21.08 7.22 -13.42
C TYR A 183 -19.65 6.64 -13.33
N SER A 184 -19.46 5.62 -12.47
CA SER A 184 -18.16 4.99 -12.25
C SER A 184 -17.67 4.18 -13.47
N VAL A 185 -18.60 3.58 -14.22
CA VAL A 185 -18.30 2.67 -15.34
C VAL A 185 -18.20 3.40 -16.69
N VAL A 186 -18.72 4.64 -16.81
CA VAL A 186 -18.64 5.42 -18.07
C VAL A 186 -17.21 5.46 -18.61
N LYS A 187 -17.03 5.10 -19.89
CA LYS A 187 -15.73 5.22 -20.56
C LYS A 187 -15.43 6.69 -20.85
N LEU A 188 -14.52 7.28 -20.07
CA LEU A 188 -14.07 8.66 -20.29
C LEU A 188 -12.98 8.71 -21.38
N LYS A 189 -13.17 9.61 -22.36
CA LYS A 189 -12.14 9.95 -23.36
C LYS A 189 -11.11 10.90 -22.74
N GLY A 190 -9.83 10.71 -23.07
CA GLY A 190 -8.73 11.52 -22.55
C GLY A 190 -8.18 11.08 -21.18
N ILE A 191 -6.91 11.41 -20.91
CA ILE A 191 -6.20 11.04 -19.68
C ILE A 191 -6.67 11.91 -18.49
N TRP A 192 -6.91 13.20 -18.74
CA TRP A 192 -7.27 14.15 -17.70
C TRP A 192 -8.59 13.82 -16.97
N PRO A 193 -9.72 13.58 -17.65
CA PRO A 193 -10.97 13.21 -16.97
C PRO A 193 -10.86 11.88 -16.21
N ARG A 194 -10.04 10.94 -16.72
CA ARG A 194 -9.77 9.65 -16.07
C ARG A 194 -9.03 9.82 -14.75
N SER A 195 -7.96 10.62 -14.75
CA SER A 195 -7.18 10.92 -13.53
C SER A 195 -8.01 11.69 -12.51
N TRP A 196 -8.79 12.69 -12.96
CA TRP A 196 -9.67 13.46 -12.08
C TRP A 196 -10.74 12.59 -11.43
N ARG A 197 -11.38 11.69 -12.20
CA ARG A 197 -12.33 10.71 -11.65
C ARG A 197 -11.64 9.77 -10.67
N PHE A 198 -10.46 9.25 -10.99
CA PHE A 198 -9.72 8.36 -10.08
C PHE A 198 -9.50 8.99 -8.69
N ILE A 199 -9.13 10.28 -8.65
CA ILE A 199 -8.92 11.02 -7.39
C ILE A 199 -10.26 11.30 -6.68
N THR A 200 -11.29 11.72 -7.42
CA THR A 200 -12.55 12.19 -6.84
C THR A 200 -13.58 11.11 -6.55
N LEU A 201 -13.48 9.92 -7.17
CA LEU A 201 -14.50 8.86 -7.09
C LEU A 201 -14.68 8.36 -5.65
N ARG A 202 -13.59 8.11 -4.92
CA ARG A 202 -13.67 7.70 -3.50
C ARG A 202 -14.28 8.77 -2.62
N MET A 203 -13.94 10.04 -2.84
CA MET A 203 -14.52 11.16 -2.09
C MET A 203 -16.02 11.31 -2.36
N ARG A 204 -16.42 11.25 -3.63
CA ARG A 204 -17.83 11.30 -4.04
C ARG A 204 -18.61 10.09 -3.52
N GLY A 205 -18.00 8.90 -3.55
CA GLY A 205 -18.56 7.68 -2.98
C GLY A 205 -18.81 7.85 -1.48
N HIS A 206 -17.82 8.31 -0.71
CA HIS A 206 -18.01 8.48 0.74
C HIS A 206 -19.07 9.54 1.07
N SER A 207 -19.08 10.66 0.32
CA SER A 207 -20.13 11.68 0.47
C SER A 207 -21.52 11.13 0.16
N LEU A 208 -21.65 10.32 -0.89
CA LEU A 208 -22.89 9.63 -1.23
C LEU A 208 -23.30 8.63 -0.15
N ALA A 209 -22.37 7.80 0.32
CA ALA A 209 -22.61 6.82 1.38
C ALA A 209 -23.12 7.50 2.66
N HIS A 210 -22.58 8.68 2.99
CA HIS A 210 -23.06 9.47 4.12
C HIS A 210 -24.48 10.00 3.90
N ALA A 211 -24.76 10.57 2.72
CA ALA A 211 -26.10 11.07 2.38
C ALA A 211 -27.15 9.96 2.38
N VAL A 212 -26.85 8.84 1.75
CA VAL A 212 -27.73 7.66 1.65
C VAL A 212 -27.96 7.02 3.02
N ARG A 213 -26.93 6.95 3.88
CA ARG A 213 -27.11 6.45 5.25
C ARG A 213 -28.03 7.32 6.08
N LYS A 214 -27.92 8.64 5.96
CA LYS A 214 -28.79 9.56 6.67
C LYS A 214 -30.25 9.34 6.26
N GLU A 215 -30.49 9.13 4.96
CA GLU A 215 -31.81 8.83 4.42
C GLU A 215 -32.33 7.47 4.87
N ALA A 216 -31.51 6.40 4.76
CA ALA A 216 -31.84 5.06 5.23
C ALA A 216 -32.20 5.04 6.72
N ARG A 217 -31.52 5.87 7.54
CA ARG A 217 -31.81 5.99 8.96
C ARG A 217 -33.24 6.45 9.22
N HIS A 218 -33.70 7.46 8.48
CA HIS A 218 -35.07 7.97 8.60
C HIS A 218 -36.11 6.95 8.15
N THR A 219 -35.86 6.23 7.05
CA THR A 219 -36.77 5.18 6.58
C THR A 219 -36.85 4.01 7.58
N LEU A 220 -35.72 3.60 8.16
CA LEU A 220 -35.68 2.55 9.18
C LEU A 220 -36.37 2.98 10.49
N GLU A 221 -36.31 4.26 10.85
CA GLU A 221 -37.05 4.79 12.00
C GLU A 221 -38.57 4.72 11.80
N GLN A 222 -39.06 4.95 10.58
CA GLN A 222 -40.49 4.80 10.26
C GLN A 222 -40.90 3.32 10.31
N ALA A 223 -40.16 2.45 9.64
CA ALA A 223 -40.41 1.00 9.65
C ALA A 223 -40.33 0.40 11.06
N GLY A 224 -39.42 0.89 11.90
CA GLY A 224 -39.28 0.47 13.28
C GLY A 224 -40.48 0.84 14.15
N ARG A 225 -41.13 1.99 13.90
CA ARG A 225 -42.38 2.37 14.59
C ARG A 225 -43.54 1.47 14.17
N GLU A 226 -43.65 1.14 12.89
CA GLU A 226 -44.70 0.25 12.39
C GLU A 226 -44.56 -1.18 12.91
N LYS A 227 -43.33 -1.66 13.07
CA LYS A 227 -43.02 -3.01 13.56
C LYS A 227 -42.77 -3.11 15.07
N ASN A 228 -42.92 -2.01 15.82
CA ASN A 228 -42.64 -1.93 17.26
C ASN A 228 -41.24 -2.46 17.66
N TRP A 229 -40.21 -2.09 16.89
CA TRP A 229 -38.83 -2.44 17.24
C TRP A 229 -38.37 -1.73 18.52
N SER A 230 -37.62 -2.47 19.34
CA SER A 230 -36.87 -1.89 20.46
C SER A 230 -35.76 -0.96 19.98
N HIS A 231 -35.25 -0.09 20.86
CA HIS A 231 -34.14 0.80 20.55
C HIS A 231 -32.89 0.05 20.08
N ASP A 232 -32.62 -1.12 20.66
CA ASP A 232 -31.46 -1.95 20.32
C ASP A 232 -31.61 -2.60 18.94
N GLU A 233 -32.81 -3.06 18.59
CA GLU A 233 -33.11 -3.62 17.26
C GLU A 233 -33.00 -2.55 16.17
N LEU A 234 -33.53 -1.35 16.41
CA LEU A 234 -33.41 -0.23 15.48
C LEU A 234 -31.94 0.15 15.26
N ALA A 235 -31.15 0.26 16.34
CA ALA A 235 -29.73 0.58 16.25
C ALA A 235 -28.95 -0.50 15.48
N ALA A 236 -29.27 -1.79 15.70
CA ALA A 236 -28.66 -2.89 14.97
C ALA A 236 -28.98 -2.86 13.47
N GLN A 237 -30.24 -2.57 13.09
CA GLN A 237 -30.64 -2.46 11.68
C GLN A 237 -30.01 -1.24 11.00
N GLN A 238 -29.95 -0.09 11.69
CA GLN A 238 -29.28 1.12 11.18
C GLN A 238 -27.78 0.86 10.94
N LYS A 239 -27.12 0.16 11.86
CA LYS A 239 -25.71 -0.22 11.72
C LYS A 239 -25.49 -1.16 10.54
N LEU A 240 -26.30 -2.22 10.42
CA LEU A 240 -26.23 -3.19 9.33
C LEU A 240 -26.47 -2.51 7.97
N ALA A 241 -27.44 -1.61 7.89
CA ALA A 241 -27.69 -0.84 6.68
C ALA A 241 -26.50 0.05 6.32
N GLY A 242 -25.91 0.69 7.32
CA GLY A 242 -24.73 1.51 7.13
C GLY A 242 -23.50 0.73 6.64
N GLU A 243 -23.27 -0.47 7.17
CA GLU A 243 -22.19 -1.38 6.74
C GLU A 243 -22.39 -1.84 5.29
N ARG A 244 -23.63 -2.19 4.90
CA ARG A 244 -23.96 -2.62 3.53
C ARG A 244 -23.81 -1.49 2.51
N ILE A 245 -24.27 -0.29 2.83
CA ILE A 245 -24.11 0.90 1.97
C ILE A 245 -22.62 1.20 1.75
N ASP A 246 -21.81 1.16 2.81
CA ASP A 246 -20.36 1.35 2.68
C ASP A 246 -19.69 0.26 1.86
N GLY A 247 -20.04 -1.00 2.12
CA GLY A 247 -19.53 -2.14 1.36
C GLY A 247 -19.80 -1.98 -0.14
N TYR A 248 -21.03 -1.61 -0.51
CA TYR A 248 -21.40 -1.39 -1.90
C TYR A 248 -20.63 -0.22 -2.55
N VAL A 249 -20.55 0.93 -1.87
CA VAL A 249 -19.81 2.09 -2.41
C VAL A 249 -18.31 1.79 -2.54
N GLU A 250 -17.71 1.11 -1.56
CA GLU A 250 -16.31 0.66 -1.61
C GLU A 250 -16.10 -0.34 -2.76
N ALA A 251 -17.02 -1.28 -2.96
CA ALA A 251 -16.96 -2.25 -4.08
C ALA A 251 -17.02 -1.54 -5.44
N VAL A 252 -17.95 -0.60 -5.62
CA VAL A 252 -18.06 0.22 -6.84
C VAL A 252 -16.77 1.02 -7.08
N CYS A 253 -16.24 1.69 -6.05
CA CYS A 253 -15.01 2.46 -6.17
C CYS A 253 -13.80 1.57 -6.50
N SER A 254 -13.71 0.40 -5.88
CA SER A 254 -12.60 -0.53 -6.07
C SER A 254 -12.64 -1.14 -7.47
N ALA A 255 -13.80 -1.60 -7.93
CA ALA A 255 -13.99 -2.11 -9.29
C ALA A 255 -13.65 -1.05 -10.35
N ALA A 256 -14.16 0.18 -10.18
CA ALA A 256 -13.94 1.26 -11.15
C ALA A 256 -12.48 1.76 -11.20
N THR A 257 -11.73 1.65 -10.10
CA THR A 257 -10.32 2.09 -10.02
C THR A 257 -9.31 0.97 -10.29
N TYR A 258 -9.73 -0.30 -10.26
CA TYR A 258 -8.86 -1.46 -10.42
C TYR A 258 -8.00 -1.40 -11.69
N ALA A 259 -8.61 -1.17 -12.85
CA ALA A 259 -7.89 -1.09 -14.12
C ALA A 259 -6.82 0.03 -14.12
N THR A 260 -7.06 1.13 -13.39
CA THR A 260 -6.08 2.21 -13.23
C THR A 260 -4.90 1.75 -12.38
N TRP A 261 -5.15 1.06 -11.26
CA TRP A 261 -4.09 0.50 -10.43
C TRP A 261 -3.23 -0.51 -11.20
N VAL A 262 -3.84 -1.40 -11.98
CA VAL A 262 -3.11 -2.36 -12.83
C VAL A 262 -2.20 -1.65 -13.84
N ARG A 263 -2.67 -0.56 -14.46
CA ARG A 263 -1.84 0.25 -15.37
C ARG A 263 -0.68 0.93 -14.65
N LEU A 264 -0.93 1.50 -13.47
CA LEU A 264 0.11 2.11 -12.64
C LEU A 264 1.17 1.08 -12.24
N PHE A 265 0.76 -0.15 -11.92
CA PHE A 265 1.69 -1.23 -11.61
C PHE A 265 2.53 -1.65 -12.82
N ALA A 266 1.92 -1.74 -14.00
CA ALA A 266 2.65 -2.01 -15.23
C ALA A 266 3.67 -0.90 -15.53
N LEU A 267 3.28 0.38 -15.42
CA LEU A 267 4.17 1.52 -15.62
C LEU A 267 5.31 1.53 -14.59
N TRP A 268 4.99 1.30 -13.33
CA TRP A 268 5.97 1.18 -12.26
C TRP A 268 7.01 0.10 -12.59
N HIS A 269 6.58 -1.08 -13.05
CA HIS A 269 7.49 -2.16 -13.39
C HIS A 269 8.41 -1.80 -14.57
N VAL A 270 7.89 -1.08 -15.58
CA VAL A 270 8.67 -0.58 -16.72
C VAL A 270 9.76 0.40 -16.29
N VAL A 271 9.52 1.22 -15.26
CA VAL A 271 10.50 2.18 -14.74
C VAL A 271 11.46 1.52 -13.75
N HIS A 272 10.96 0.71 -12.81
CA HIS A 272 11.74 0.15 -11.71
C HIS A 272 12.82 -0.83 -12.17
N VAL A 273 12.48 -1.71 -13.14
CA VAL A 273 13.37 -2.79 -13.57
C VAL A 273 14.64 -2.29 -14.29
N PRO A 274 14.58 -1.32 -15.23
CA PRO A 274 15.80 -0.74 -15.82
C PRO A 274 16.74 -0.13 -14.79
N PHE A 275 16.21 0.64 -13.82
CA PHE A 275 17.05 1.22 -12.77
C PHE A 275 17.66 0.17 -11.84
N LEU A 276 16.97 -0.96 -11.62
CA LEU A 276 17.54 -2.10 -10.91
C LEU A 276 18.77 -2.65 -11.65
N TYR A 277 18.69 -2.85 -12.96
CA TYR A 277 19.84 -3.32 -13.74
C TYR A 277 20.99 -2.30 -13.74
N LEU A 278 20.67 -1.01 -13.90
CA LEU A 278 21.66 0.06 -13.81
C LEU A 278 22.36 0.06 -12.46
N LEU A 279 21.61 -0.08 -11.36
CA LEU A 279 22.14 -0.19 -10.01
C LEU A 279 23.08 -1.40 -9.85
N ILE A 280 22.70 -2.57 -10.35
CA ILE A 280 23.55 -3.77 -10.25
C ILE A 280 24.87 -3.54 -10.99
N ILE A 281 24.81 -3.08 -12.23
CA ILE A 281 26.00 -2.86 -13.06
C ILE A 281 26.91 -1.81 -12.41
N THR A 282 26.35 -0.67 -12.04
CA THR A 282 27.12 0.44 -11.46
C THR A 282 27.64 0.13 -10.06
N GLY A 283 26.91 -0.65 -9.26
CA GLY A 283 27.35 -1.17 -7.98
C GLY A 283 28.55 -2.11 -8.11
N ILE A 284 28.52 -3.05 -9.07
CA ILE A 284 29.67 -3.93 -9.35
C ILE A 284 30.88 -3.09 -9.79
N VAL A 285 30.69 -2.16 -10.73
CA VAL A 285 31.77 -1.28 -11.21
C VAL A 285 32.32 -0.43 -10.07
N HIS A 286 31.49 0.06 -9.15
CA HIS A 286 31.92 0.82 -7.98
C HIS A 286 32.81 -0.04 -7.07
N VAL A 287 32.37 -1.25 -6.72
CA VAL A 287 33.16 -2.16 -5.87
C VAL A 287 34.48 -2.54 -6.53
N VAL A 288 34.46 -2.90 -7.82
CA VAL A 288 35.69 -3.25 -8.55
C VAL A 288 36.64 -2.06 -8.63
N ALA A 289 36.15 -0.87 -8.96
CA ALA A 289 36.99 0.32 -9.06
C ALA A 289 37.67 0.66 -7.73
N VAL A 290 36.95 0.56 -6.60
CA VAL A 290 37.50 0.88 -5.28
C VAL A 290 38.49 -0.18 -4.78
N ASN A 291 38.34 -1.46 -5.16
CA ASN A 291 39.24 -2.53 -4.68
C ASN A 291 40.43 -2.82 -5.60
N PHE A 292 40.36 -2.49 -6.88
CA PHE A 292 41.38 -2.87 -7.87
C PHE A 292 42.03 -1.70 -8.60
N MET A 293 41.44 -0.49 -8.57
CA MET A 293 41.95 0.67 -9.34
C MET A 293 42.54 1.78 -8.46
N TYR A 294 42.48 1.65 -7.14
CA TYR A 294 43.04 2.56 -6.14
C TYR A 294 43.65 1.75 -4.99
#